data_AF-A0AA50DFP0-F1
#
_entry.id   AF-A0AA50DFP0-F1
#
_cell.length_a   1.000
_cell.length_b   1.000
_cell.length_c   1.000
_cell.angle_alpha   90.00
_cell.angle_beta   90.00
_cell.angle_gamma   90.00
#
_symmetry.space_group_name_H-M   'P 1'
#
loop_
_entity.id
_entity.type
_entity.pdbx_description
1 polymer ?
#
loop_
_entity_poly.entity_id
_entity_poly.type
_entity_poly.pdbx_seq_one_letter_code
_entity_poly.pdbx_strand_id
1 'polypeptide(L)' 'MKLLSCTKSNAEINFTESEIIILNSALNEIFNGIDIEEFETRIGSEKESAAILLSNLGGILDKMSSC' A
#
# COMPACT_ATOMS: atom_id res chain seq x y z
N MET A 1 10.97 -0.29 8.37
CA MET A 1 10.11 0.89 8.45
C MET A 1 10.74 1.81 9.45
N LYS A 2 11.00 3.06 9.06
CA LYS A 2 11.53 4.10 9.95
C LYS A 2 10.76 5.39 9.72
N LEU A 3 10.18 5.96 10.77
CA LEU A 3 9.54 7.28 10.70
C LEU A 3 10.61 8.36 10.47
N LEU A 4 10.38 9.21 9.46
CA LEU A 4 11.23 10.35 9.13
C LEU A 4 10.65 11.67 9.66
N SER A 5 9.35 11.90 9.43
CA SER A 5 8.63 13.09 9.92
C SER A 5 7.14 12.79 10.08
N CYS A 6 6.43 13.62 10.86
CA CYS A 6 5.00 13.45 11.12
C CYS A 6 4.30 14.79 11.34
N THR A 7 3.09 14.90 10.83
CA THR A 7 2.15 16.01 11.02
C THR A 7 0.81 15.46 11.51
N LYS A 8 -0.18 16.33 11.75
CA LYS A 8 -1.52 15.88 12.16
C LYS A 8 -2.22 14.97 11.14
N SER A 9 -1.86 15.07 9.85
CA SER A 9 -2.56 14.36 8.76
C SER A 9 -1.65 13.48 7.92
N ASN A 10 -0.33 13.58 8.06
CA ASN A 10 0.63 12.90 7.20
C ASN A 10 1.81 12.35 8.00
N ALA A 11 2.36 11.22 7.56
CA ALA A 11 3.62 10.66 8.05
C ALA A 11 4.56 10.37 6.87
N GLU A 12 5.81 10.78 6.99
CA GLU A 12 6.87 10.39 6.06
C GLU A 12 7.62 9.21 6.64
N ILE A 13 7.66 8.10 5.92
CA ILE A 13 8.21 6.83 6.39
C ILE A 13 9.20 6.32 5.35
N ASN A 14 10.38 5.91 5.83
CA ASN A 14 11.33 5.15 5.03
C ASN A 14 11.01 3.66 5.11
N PHE A 15 10.88 3.03 3.94
CA PHE A 15 10.70 1.61 3.77
C PHE A 15 11.88 0.99 3.03
N THR A 16 12.23 -0.24 3.40
CA THR A 16 13.10 -1.06 2.57
C THR A 16 12.31 -1.70 1.42
N GLU A 17 12.99 -2.16 0.38
CA GLU A 17 12.36 -2.87 -0.74
C GLU A 17 11.51 -4.06 -0.26
N SER A 18 12.06 -4.89 0.63
CA SER A 18 11.37 -6.06 1.17
C SER A 18 10.08 -5.70 1.91
N GLU A 19 10.04 -4.56 2.59
CA GLU A 19 8.84 -4.11 3.28
C GLU A 19 7.77 -3.62 2.32
N ILE A 20 8.17 -2.95 1.23
CA ILE A 20 7.25 -2.56 0.16
C ILE A 20 6.68 -3.79 -0.53
N ILE A 21 7.49 -4.84 -0.77
CA ILE A 21 7.02 -6.13 -1.30
C ILE A 21 5.96 -6.74 -0.40
N ILE A 22 6.16 -6.73 0.93
CA ILE A 22 5.19 -7.26 1.89
C ILE A 22 3.87 -6.48 1.80
N LEU A 23 3.92 -5.14 1.78
CA LEU A 23 2.73 -4.29 1.68
C LEU A 23 1.99 -4.50 0.36
N ASN A 24 2.72 -4.53 -0.76
CA ASN A 24 2.15 -4.75 -2.09
C ASN A 24 1.47 -6.12 -2.17
N SER A 25 2.11 -7.16 -1.66
CA SER A 25 1.56 -8.53 -1.66
C SER A 25 0.32 -8.62 -0.77
N ALA A 26 0.38 -8.08 0.46
CA ALA A 26 -0.76 -8.10 1.38
C ALA A 26 -1.98 -7.37 0.81
N LEU A 27 -1.77 -6.21 0.19
CA LEU A 27 -2.85 -5.45 -0.45
C LEU A 27 -3.39 -6.20 -1.67
N ASN A 28 -2.53 -6.80 -2.49
CA ASN A 28 -2.96 -7.64 -3.60
C ASN A 28 -3.81 -8.85 -3.14
N GLU A 29 -3.43 -9.53 -2.06
CA GLU A 29 -4.24 -10.62 -1.49
C GLU A 29 -5.61 -10.13 -1.01
N ILE A 30 -5.67 -8.97 -0.37
CA ILE A 30 -6.94 -8.34 0.03
C ILE A 30 -7.84 -8.11 -1.19
N PHE A 31 -7.29 -7.61 -2.30
CA PHE A 31 -8.03 -7.39 -3.55
C PHE A 31 -8.63 -8.68 -4.14
N ASN A 32 -7.99 -9.81 -3.93
CA ASN A 32 -8.41 -11.11 -4.45
C ASN A 32 -9.22 -11.94 -3.43
N GLY A 33 -9.13 -11.62 -2.14
CA GLY A 33 -9.71 -12.42 -1.05
C GLY A 33 -10.95 -11.83 -0.39
N ILE A 34 -11.37 -10.61 -0.76
CA ILE A 34 -12.56 -9.94 -0.19
C ILE A 34 -13.56 -9.63 -1.30
N ASP A 35 -14.84 -9.93 -1.04
CA ASP A 35 -15.94 -9.54 -1.92
C ASP A 35 -16.03 -8.00 -2.00
N ILE A 36 -16.40 -7.49 -3.18
CA ILE A 36 -16.52 -6.06 -3.46
C ILE A 36 -17.45 -5.38 -2.45
N GLU A 37 -18.56 -6.03 -2.08
CA GLU A 37 -19.55 -5.45 -1.17
C GLU A 37 -19.04 -5.34 0.28
N GLU A 38 -18.08 -6.18 0.68
CA GLU A 38 -17.50 -6.15 2.03
C GLU A 38 -16.24 -5.27 2.12
N PHE A 39 -15.64 -4.92 0.98
CA PHE A 39 -14.30 -4.34 0.91
C PHE A 39 -14.17 -3.09 1.79
N GLU A 40 -15.08 -2.13 1.61
CA GLU A 40 -15.05 -0.87 2.36
C GLU A 40 -15.19 -1.09 3.87
N THR A 41 -16.08 -1.99 4.29
CA THR A 41 -16.32 -2.27 5.72
C THR A 41 -15.15 -2.98 6.40
N ARG A 42 -14.41 -3.82 5.65
CA ARG A 42 -13.29 -4.60 6.20
C ARG A 42 -11.96 -3.87 6.13
N ILE A 43 -11.77 -3.03 5.12
CA ILE A 43 -10.52 -2.31 4.86
C ILE A 43 -10.58 -0.87 5.37
N GLY A 44 -11.77 -0.30 5.55
CA GLY A 44 -11.97 1.08 5.97
C GLY A 44 -11.62 2.09 4.86
N SER A 45 -11.63 1.64 3.61
CA SER A 45 -11.32 2.46 2.44
C SER A 45 -12.07 1.95 1.21
N GLU A 46 -12.45 2.88 0.33
CA GLU A 46 -13.02 2.53 -0.96
C GLU A 46 -12.03 1.72 -1.80
N LYS A 47 -12.56 0.77 -2.58
CA LYS A 47 -11.76 -0.10 -3.44
C LYS A 47 -10.86 0.68 -4.40
N GLU A 48 -11.33 1.82 -4.90
CA GLU A 48 -10.56 2.70 -5.79
C GLU A 48 -9.33 3.30 -5.09
N SER A 49 -9.50 3.81 -3.86
CA SER A 49 -8.40 4.36 -3.06
C SER A 49 -7.31 3.31 -2.77
N ALA A 50 -7.74 2.08 -2.43
CA ALA A 50 -6.83 0.96 -2.23
C ALA A 50 -6.12 0.56 -3.54
N ALA A 51 -6.78 0.69 -4.70
CA ALA A 51 -6.20 0.32 -5.99
C ALA A 51 -5.11 1.30 -6.42
N ILE A 52 -5.34 2.60 -6.17
CA ILE A 52 -4.33 3.65 -6.36
C ILE A 52 -3.12 3.36 -5.46
N LEU A 53 -3.32 2.98 -4.20
CA LEU A 53 -2.23 2.63 -3.30
C LEU A 53 -1.42 1.43 -3.80
N LEU A 54 -2.09 0.37 -4.26
CA LEU A 54 -1.42 -0.81 -4.83
C LEU A 54 -0.58 -0.45 -6.06
N SER A 55 -1.14 0.35 -6.97
CA SER A 55 -0.42 0.83 -8.16
C SER A 55 0.81 1.67 -7.79
N ASN A 56 0.70 2.54 -6.79
CA ASN A 56 1.83 3.33 -6.31
C ASN A 56 2.94 2.46 -5.70
N LEU A 57 2.58 1.43 -4.90
CA LEU A 57 3.55 0.50 -4.34
C LEU A 57 4.31 -0.26 -5.44
N GLY A 58 3.60 -0.78 -6.45
CA GLY A 58 4.21 -1.43 -7.61
C GLY A 58 5.16 -0.49 -8.37
N GLY A 59 4.72 0.74 -8.65
CA GLY A 59 5.57 1.73 -9.33
C GLY A 59 6.80 2.17 -8.53
N ILE A 60 6.76 2.10 -7.19
CA ILE A 60 7.96 2.31 -6.36
C ILE A 60 8.92 1.13 -6.52
N LEU A 61 8.43 -0.11 -6.49
CA LEU A 61 9.26 -1.31 -6.69
C LEU A 61 9.95 -1.29 -8.07
N ASP A 62 9.21 -0.97 -9.13
CA ASP A 62 9.76 -0.88 -10.49
C ASP A 62 10.92 0.13 -10.57
N LYS A 63 10.78 1.27 -9.89
CA LYS A 63 11.83 2.29 -9.81
C LYS A 63 13.04 1.82 -9.02
N MET A 64 12.82 1.10 -7.91
CA MET A 64 13.90 0.55 -7.08
C MET A 64 14.69 -0.52 -7.82
N SER A 65 14.03 -1.39 -8.60
CA SER A 65 14.70 -2.41 -9.42
C SER A 65 15.46 -1.82 -10.62
N SER A 66 15.20 -0.56 -10.97
CA SER A 66 15.87 0.17 -12.05
C SER A 66 17.04 1.06 -11.56
N CYS A 67 17.32 1.07 -10.26
CA CYS A 67 18.43 1.82 -9.65
C CYS A 67 19.69 0.95 -9.54
#